data_AF-V8NW60-F1
#
_entry.id   AF-V8NW60-F1
#
_cell.length_a   1.000
_cell.length_b   1.000
_cell.length_c   1.000
_cell.angle_alpha   90.00
_cell.angle_beta   90.00
_cell.angle_gamma   90.00
#
_symmetry.space_group_name_H-M   'P 1'
#
loop_
_entity.id
_entity.type
_entity.pdbx_description
1 polymer ?
#
loop_
_entity_poly.entity_id
_entity_poly.type
_entity_poly.pdbx_seq_one_letter_code
_entity_poly.pdbx_strand_id
1 'polypeptide(L)'
;MYGNRKDEAAPSPSGTSDPTIPIFAFLTGAMRTATQPHLGIKLVKARSLLRENQRHRQSFPLLHIVVPGQSAHAQFGEGGKKETAIWLRCEVRLRIPASFRPLYLISQLDLSREISTSTSVLARDPLWKCRTKYTIKPIPKPKTGGRVSVHGIGGGNKQCYRMIDFQRLRYPDAADPSPFEEKVLLVRYDPCRSGHIALVAGEKRKRWIIATENMVAGDIIKTSGKIERMAVSANDGDSYPVGALPLGTLINNLESHPGKGAQYIRAAGTCGVLLRKVSGTAIIQLPSKRQIQVLETCMATVGRVSNVEHNQRNLGKAGRNRWLGKRPDSGLWQRKGGWAGRKIRPLPAIKSYVNLPVPASEG
;
A
#
# COMPACT_ATOMS: atom_id res chain seq x y z
N MET A 1 11.06 10.85 -73.10
CA MET A 1 11.75 11.98 -73.75
C MET A 1 12.04 13.02 -72.68
N TYR A 2 13.32 13.42 -72.59
CA TYR A 2 13.94 14.61 -71.97
C TYR A 2 13.19 15.32 -70.82
N GLY A 3 13.76 15.55 -69.62
CA GLY A 3 15.13 15.47 -69.15
C GLY A 3 15.38 16.54 -68.06
N ASN A 4 16.45 16.34 -67.28
CA ASN A 4 17.10 17.25 -66.30
C ASN A 4 16.53 17.18 -64.86
N ARG A 5 17.30 16.95 -63.78
CA ARG A 5 18.75 17.01 -63.48
C ARG A 5 19.05 15.93 -62.40
N LYS A 6 19.89 14.89 -62.62
CA LYS A 6 21.33 14.77 -62.28
C LYS A 6 21.74 15.51 -61.00
N ASP A 7 21.90 14.84 -59.85
CA ASP A 7 22.98 13.91 -59.42
C ASP A 7 24.21 14.65 -58.90
N GLU A 8 24.33 14.75 -57.56
CA GLU A 8 25.61 14.95 -56.87
C GLU A 8 25.67 13.97 -55.70
N ALA A 9 26.61 13.04 -55.80
CA ALA A 9 26.97 12.07 -54.77
C ALA A 9 28.20 12.56 -53.99
N ALA A 10 28.20 12.28 -52.69
CA ALA A 10 29.30 12.53 -51.76
C ALA A 10 30.59 11.75 -52.13
N PRO A 11 31.74 12.17 -51.56
CA PRO A 11 32.41 11.24 -50.66
C PRO A 11 33.02 11.87 -49.38
N SER A 12 32.83 11.14 -48.28
CA SER A 12 33.69 10.95 -47.08
C SER A 12 34.60 12.09 -46.57
N PRO A 13 34.44 12.54 -45.31
CA PRO A 13 35.45 13.32 -44.61
C PRO A 13 36.50 12.43 -43.92
N SER A 14 37.77 12.64 -44.26
CA SER A 14 38.94 12.14 -43.52
C SER A 14 39.09 12.93 -42.22
N GLY A 15 38.81 12.26 -41.10
CA GLY A 15 38.91 12.78 -39.75
C GLY A 15 40.36 12.99 -39.29
N THR A 16 40.55 14.14 -38.67
CA THR A 16 41.75 14.62 -37.99
C THR A 16 42.07 13.82 -36.73
N SER A 17 43.37 13.72 -36.48
CA SER A 17 44.03 13.18 -35.30
C SER A 17 43.66 13.93 -34.00
N ASP A 18 43.17 13.18 -33.00
CA ASP A 18 43.21 13.55 -31.59
C ASP A 18 44.02 12.50 -30.82
N PRO A 19 45.05 12.88 -30.05
CA PRO A 19 45.72 11.96 -29.15
C PRO A 19 45.30 12.17 -27.68
N THR A 20 45.60 11.15 -26.88
CA THR A 20 45.78 11.15 -25.41
C THR A 20 44.54 10.95 -24.51
N ILE A 21 44.33 9.67 -24.18
CA ILE A 21 43.71 9.16 -22.96
C ILE A 21 44.78 9.14 -21.86
N PRO A 22 44.55 9.69 -20.65
CA PRO A 22 45.38 9.38 -19.50
C PRO A 22 44.79 8.20 -18.71
N ILE A 23 45.50 7.07 -18.79
CA ILE A 23 45.40 5.91 -17.90
C ILE A 23 46.11 6.26 -16.60
N PHE A 24 45.39 6.35 -15.48
CA PHE A 24 46.01 6.43 -14.16
C PHE A 24 46.26 5.02 -13.62
N ALA A 25 47.53 4.62 -13.67
CA ALA A 25 48.08 3.46 -12.98
C ALA A 25 48.24 3.77 -11.48
N PHE A 26 47.72 2.89 -10.61
CA PHE A 26 48.08 2.88 -9.19
C PHE A 26 49.19 1.86 -8.97
N LEU A 27 50.36 2.38 -8.61
CA LEU A 27 51.52 1.61 -8.20
C LEU A 27 51.34 1.03 -6.79
N THR A 28 51.88 -0.17 -6.66
CA THR A 28 52.21 -0.93 -5.46
C THR A 28 53.02 -0.15 -4.43
N GLY A 29 52.73 -0.39 -3.15
CA GLY A 29 53.56 0.01 -2.02
C GLY A 29 53.31 -0.89 -0.82
N ALA A 30 54.19 -1.90 -0.65
CA ALA A 30 54.27 -2.72 0.55
C ALA A 30 55.26 -2.08 1.53
N MET A 31 54.91 -1.99 2.82
CA MET A 31 55.88 -2.14 3.90
C MET A 31 55.25 -2.82 5.11
N ARG A 32 55.99 -3.82 5.57
CA ARG A 32 55.79 -4.69 6.74
C ARG A 32 56.29 -3.96 7.99
N THR A 33 55.73 -4.30 9.15
CA THR A 33 56.41 -4.91 10.32
C THR A 33 55.36 -5.09 11.43
N ALA A 34 55.04 -6.34 11.81
CA ALA A 34 55.45 -7.00 13.07
C ALA A 34 54.53 -6.59 14.26
N THR A 35 53.97 -7.44 15.13
CA THR A 35 54.23 -8.84 15.49
C THR A 35 53.04 -9.34 16.36
N GLN A 36 52.77 -10.64 16.25
CA GLN A 36 51.84 -11.53 16.98
C GLN A 36 52.01 -11.53 18.53
N PRO A 37 51.20 -12.24 19.37
CA PRO A 37 50.50 -13.52 19.07
C PRO A 37 49.11 -13.84 19.71
N HIS A 38 48.43 -14.75 19.01
CA HIS A 38 47.69 -15.94 19.45
C HIS A 38 46.77 -15.93 20.69
N LEU A 39 45.48 -16.20 20.45
CA LEU A 39 44.78 -17.30 21.11
C LEU A 39 43.63 -17.81 20.22
N GLY A 40 43.85 -18.98 19.63
CA GLY A 40 42.84 -19.73 18.89
C GLY A 40 42.06 -20.63 19.83
N ILE A 41 40.73 -20.58 19.76
CA ILE A 41 39.87 -21.62 20.33
C ILE A 41 39.12 -22.29 19.18
N LYS A 42 39.35 -23.59 19.09
CA LYS A 42 38.88 -24.51 18.05
C LYS A 42 37.36 -24.68 18.09
N LEU A 43 36.78 -24.69 16.91
CA LEU A 43 35.45 -25.21 16.60
C LEU A 43 35.46 -26.73 16.84
N VAL A 44 34.63 -27.23 17.77
CA VAL A 44 34.32 -28.66 17.87
C VAL A 44 32.85 -28.88 17.53
N LYS A 45 32.67 -29.70 16.50
CA LYS A 45 31.41 -30.19 15.96
C LYS A 45 31.02 -31.42 16.77
N ALA A 46 29.91 -31.37 17.52
CA ALA A 46 29.31 -32.54 18.15
C ALA A 46 27.91 -32.76 17.58
N ARG A 47 27.66 -33.98 17.11
CA ARG A 47 26.46 -34.45 16.41
C ARG A 47 26.01 -35.71 17.15
N SER A 48 24.95 -35.64 17.97
CA SER A 48 24.17 -36.79 18.46
C SER A 48 22.93 -36.25 19.17
N LEU A 49 21.75 -36.35 18.55
CA LEU A 49 20.71 -37.33 18.90
C LEU A 49 20.26 -37.25 20.36
N LEU A 50 19.11 -36.61 20.60
CA LEU A 50 17.95 -37.25 21.25
C LEU A 50 16.73 -36.33 21.14
N ARG A 51 15.59 -36.98 20.92
CA ARG A 51 14.25 -36.41 20.86
C ARG A 51 13.87 -35.86 22.24
N GLU A 52 12.98 -34.88 22.25
CA GLU A 52 11.64 -34.97 22.85
C GLU A 52 11.17 -33.62 23.42
N ASN A 53 9.87 -33.42 23.28
CA ASN A 53 9.08 -32.27 23.68
C ASN A 53 9.46 -31.68 25.05
N GLN A 54 9.48 -30.35 25.18
CA GLN A 54 8.41 -29.67 25.91
C GLN A 54 8.50 -28.14 25.78
N ARG A 55 7.30 -27.57 25.71
CA ARG A 55 6.97 -26.14 25.81
C ARG A 55 7.45 -25.65 27.18
N HIS A 56 8.08 -24.48 27.27
CA HIS A 56 7.67 -23.44 28.23
C HIS A 56 8.41 -22.12 27.95
N ARG A 57 7.69 -21.04 28.23
CA ARG A 57 7.96 -19.65 27.86
C ARG A 57 9.27 -19.12 28.44
N GLN A 58 10.03 -18.44 27.58
CA GLN A 58 11.07 -17.48 27.95
C GLN A 58 10.43 -16.25 28.61
N SER A 59 10.97 -15.84 29.76
CA SER A 59 10.85 -14.48 30.29
C SER A 59 12.26 -13.88 30.38
N PHE A 60 12.45 -12.78 29.67
CA PHE A 60 13.67 -11.97 29.62
C PHE A 60 13.97 -11.32 30.99
N PRO A 61 15.23 -11.20 31.42
CA PRO A 61 15.64 -10.17 32.36
C PRO A 61 16.18 -8.95 31.58
N LEU A 62 15.62 -7.77 31.85
CA LEU A 62 16.17 -6.49 31.42
C LEU A 62 16.72 -5.74 32.64
N LEU A 63 17.99 -5.39 32.49
CA LEU A 63 18.87 -4.49 33.24
C LEU A 63 18.19 -3.20 33.77
N HIS A 64 18.61 -2.70 34.94
CA HIS A 64 18.91 -1.28 35.21
C HIS A 64 19.74 -1.19 36.52
N ILE A 65 21.07 -1.06 36.42
CA ILE A 65 21.92 0.15 36.59
C ILE A 65 21.90 0.71 38.04
N VAL A 66 23.08 0.66 38.68
CA VAL A 66 23.42 1.29 39.97
C VAL A 66 24.44 2.40 39.73
N VAL A 67 24.59 3.29 40.73
CA VAL A 67 25.74 4.16 41.11
C VAL A 67 25.49 5.67 40.82
N PRO A 68 25.90 6.64 41.69
CA PRO A 68 25.71 6.79 43.15
C PRO A 68 25.49 8.27 43.62
N GLY A 69 25.24 8.46 44.93
CA GLY A 69 25.76 9.60 45.70
C GLY A 69 24.90 10.88 45.81
N GLN A 70 24.54 11.26 47.04
CA GLN A 70 25.08 12.44 47.73
C GLN A 70 24.53 12.53 49.17
N SER A 71 25.38 13.09 50.02
CA SER A 71 25.37 13.25 51.47
C SER A 71 24.30 14.17 52.06
N ALA A 72 23.90 13.94 53.31
CA ALA A 72 23.64 15.00 54.29
C ALA A 72 23.73 14.47 55.74
N HIS A 73 24.46 15.21 56.58
CA HIS A 73 24.67 15.03 58.02
C HIS A 73 23.44 15.46 58.85
N ALA A 74 23.24 14.82 60.02
CA ALA A 74 22.79 15.48 61.25
C ALA A 74 23.10 14.60 62.49
N GLN A 75 23.54 15.27 63.57
CA GLN A 75 24.11 14.74 64.82
C GLN A 75 23.07 14.45 65.93
N PHE A 76 23.61 14.00 67.08
CA PHE A 76 23.06 13.75 68.44
C PHE A 76 22.71 12.28 68.69
N GLY A 77 23.10 11.61 69.77
CA GLY A 77 23.76 11.96 71.04
C GLY A 77 23.77 10.69 71.93
N GLU A 78 24.67 10.64 72.91
CA GLU A 78 25.02 9.46 73.72
C GLU A 78 23.90 8.85 74.58
N GLY A 79 24.03 7.55 74.86
CA GLY A 79 23.82 7.00 76.21
C GLY A 79 22.52 6.23 76.49
N GLY A 80 22.67 5.03 77.07
CA GLY A 80 21.67 4.47 77.98
C GLY A 80 21.06 3.12 77.59
N LYS A 81 21.58 2.04 78.18
CA LYS A 81 20.85 0.78 78.34
C LYS A 81 19.64 1.01 79.23
N LYS A 82 18.42 0.72 78.76
CA LYS A 82 17.31 0.21 79.58
C LYS A 82 16.43 -0.72 78.74
N GLU A 83 16.26 -1.93 79.24
CA GLU A 83 15.32 -2.93 78.77
C GLU A 83 13.89 -2.44 79.01
N THR A 84 13.04 -2.53 77.98
CA THR A 84 11.58 -2.59 78.13
C THR A 84 11.04 -3.61 77.15
N ALA A 85 10.53 -4.71 77.70
CA ALA A 85 9.84 -5.76 76.97
C ALA A 85 8.44 -5.29 76.55
N ILE A 86 8.11 -5.44 75.26
CA ILE A 86 6.73 -5.40 74.79
C ILE A 86 6.49 -6.70 74.02
N TRP A 87 5.54 -7.48 74.53
CA TRP A 87 5.12 -8.77 74.01
C TRP A 87 4.34 -8.58 72.70
N LEU A 88 4.81 -9.20 71.62
CA LEU A 88 4.00 -9.47 70.44
C LEU A 88 4.01 -10.97 70.14
N ARG A 89 2.80 -11.52 70.19
CA ARG A 89 2.41 -12.92 70.10
C ARG A 89 2.84 -13.52 68.76
N CYS A 90 3.77 -14.46 68.80
CA CYS A 90 4.19 -15.28 67.67
C CYS A 90 3.56 -16.68 67.83
N GLU A 91 2.71 -17.10 66.91
CA GLU A 91 2.29 -18.50 66.80
C GLU A 91 2.68 -19.02 65.42
N VAL A 92 3.74 -19.84 65.44
CA VAL A 92 4.26 -20.60 64.32
C VAL A 92 3.38 -21.82 64.10
N ARG A 93 2.96 -22.10 62.86
CA ARG A 93 2.47 -23.43 62.51
C ARG A 93 2.94 -23.89 61.13
N LEU A 94 3.87 -24.84 61.19
CA LEU A 94 4.43 -25.62 60.09
C LEU A 94 3.36 -26.51 59.43
N ARG A 95 3.46 -26.73 58.10
CA ARG A 95 2.79 -27.84 57.40
C ARG A 95 3.75 -28.54 56.45
N ILE A 96 3.97 -29.83 56.70
CA ILE A 96 4.64 -30.83 55.86
C ILE A 96 3.52 -31.72 55.23
N PRO A 97 3.72 -32.35 54.04
CA PRO A 97 2.64 -32.74 53.14
C PRO A 97 2.26 -34.24 53.13
N ALA A 98 1.23 -34.53 52.31
CA ALA A 98 0.89 -35.80 51.62
C ALA A 98 0.01 -36.86 52.31
N SER A 99 -1.17 -37.09 51.71
CA SER A 99 -1.88 -38.38 51.60
C SER A 99 -2.79 -38.30 50.33
N PHE A 100 -2.47 -38.97 49.23
CA PHE A 100 -2.76 -40.35 48.79
C PHE A 100 -4.25 -40.70 48.46
N ARG A 101 -4.48 -40.93 47.15
CA ARG A 101 -5.49 -41.79 46.43
C ARG A 101 -6.88 -41.21 46.07
N PRO A 102 -7.63 -41.80 45.10
CA PRO A 102 -7.28 -42.66 43.96
C PRO A 102 -7.88 -42.22 42.59
N LEU A 103 -7.45 -42.88 41.52
CA LEU A 103 -8.14 -42.94 40.22
C LEU A 103 -9.43 -43.76 40.33
N TYR A 104 -10.56 -43.23 39.84
CA TYR A 104 -11.71 -44.02 39.41
C TYR A 104 -12.33 -43.44 38.14
N LEU A 105 -12.92 -44.37 37.39
CA LEU A 105 -13.25 -44.39 35.99
C LEU A 105 -14.77 -44.17 35.81
N ILE A 106 -15.13 -43.34 34.83
CA ILE A 106 -16.37 -43.36 34.01
C ILE A 106 -17.73 -43.02 34.64
N SER A 107 -18.47 -42.27 33.82
CA SER A 107 -19.92 -42.11 33.71
C SER A 107 -20.62 -41.14 34.65
N GLN A 108 -20.76 -39.91 34.17
CA GLN A 108 -22.09 -39.30 34.12
C GLN A 108 -22.15 -38.39 32.89
N LEU A 109 -23.21 -38.61 32.12
CA LEU A 109 -23.59 -37.91 30.92
C LEU A 109 -23.81 -36.43 31.28
N ASP A 110 -22.82 -35.58 31.02
CA ASP A 110 -23.09 -34.15 30.88
C ASP A 110 -23.85 -33.97 29.58
N LEU A 111 -25.15 -33.69 29.74
CA LEU A 111 -26.04 -33.18 28.71
C LEU A 111 -25.26 -32.24 27.81
N SER A 112 -25.23 -32.60 26.53
CA SER A 112 -24.99 -31.75 25.39
C SER A 112 -24.98 -30.27 25.76
N ARG A 113 -23.79 -29.71 25.98
CA ARG A 113 -23.54 -28.32 25.65
C ARG A 113 -23.89 -28.24 24.18
N GLU A 114 -25.09 -27.75 23.89
CA GLU A 114 -25.47 -27.34 22.55
C GLU A 114 -24.31 -26.49 22.05
N ILE A 115 -23.54 -27.04 21.10
CA ILE A 115 -22.68 -26.24 20.27
C ILE A 115 -23.68 -25.41 19.48
N SER A 116 -24.02 -24.24 20.01
CA SER A 116 -24.82 -23.25 19.32
C SER A 116 -24.01 -22.82 18.10
N THR A 117 -24.16 -23.57 17.01
CA THR A 117 -23.76 -23.19 15.66
C THR A 117 -24.63 -22.06 15.10
N SER A 118 -25.34 -21.35 15.97
CA SER A 118 -26.00 -20.09 15.71
C SER A 118 -25.24 -18.97 16.41
N THR A 119 -23.93 -18.84 16.18
CA THR A 119 -23.31 -17.51 16.33
C THR A 119 -24.04 -16.61 15.34
N SER A 120 -24.97 -15.85 15.89
CA SER A 120 -25.97 -15.09 15.18
C SER A 120 -25.33 -14.29 14.05
N VAL A 121 -25.96 -14.34 12.89
CA VAL A 121 -25.65 -13.51 11.72
C VAL A 121 -25.66 -12.00 12.07
N LEU A 122 -26.18 -11.66 13.24
CA LEU A 122 -26.34 -10.31 13.80
C LEU A 122 -25.09 -9.73 14.51
N ALA A 123 -24.05 -10.52 14.80
CA ALA A 123 -22.86 -10.04 15.53
C ALA A 123 -21.71 -9.54 14.63
N ARG A 124 -22.00 -8.96 13.46
CA ARG A 124 -20.99 -8.35 12.58
C ARG A 124 -21.47 -6.99 12.18
N ASP A 125 -20.79 -5.92 12.64
CA ASP A 125 -21.05 -4.54 12.23
C ASP A 125 -21.21 -4.46 10.69
N PRO A 126 -22.45 -4.40 10.16
CA PRO A 126 -22.65 -4.15 8.73
C PRO A 126 -22.22 -2.71 8.39
N LEU A 127 -21.94 -1.93 9.43
CA LEU A 127 -21.71 -0.50 9.47
C LEU A 127 -20.27 -0.07 9.18
N TRP A 128 -19.30 -0.98 8.96
CA TRP A 128 -17.92 -0.53 8.76
C TRP A 128 -17.74 0.38 7.53
N LYS A 129 -18.67 0.29 6.56
CA LYS A 129 -18.75 1.19 5.39
C LYS A 129 -19.76 2.33 5.56
N CYS A 130 -20.59 2.33 6.60
CA CYS A 130 -21.68 3.29 6.80
C CYS A 130 -21.22 4.62 7.41
N ARG A 131 -19.96 4.99 7.22
CA ARG A 131 -19.44 6.26 7.72
C ARG A 131 -19.88 7.39 6.80
N THR A 132 -20.55 8.38 7.37
CA THR A 132 -21.07 9.55 6.66
C THR A 132 -20.00 10.63 6.45
N LYS A 133 -19.12 10.83 7.43
CA LYS A 133 -18.08 11.88 7.40
C LYS A 133 -16.74 11.34 6.89
N TYR A 134 -16.06 12.15 6.08
CA TYR A 134 -14.70 11.86 5.63
C TYR A 134 -13.70 11.88 6.80
N THR A 135 -12.74 10.97 6.81
CA THR A 135 -11.71 10.91 7.85
C THR A 135 -10.40 10.34 7.31
N ILE A 136 -9.29 10.96 7.71
CA ILE A 136 -7.93 10.60 7.29
C ILE A 136 -7.41 9.40 8.10
N LYS A 137 -7.90 9.23 9.34
CA LYS A 137 -7.52 8.13 10.23
C LYS A 137 -7.85 6.77 9.60
N PRO A 138 -6.95 5.78 9.69
CA PRO A 138 -7.24 4.43 9.20
C PRO A 138 -8.46 3.82 9.91
N ILE A 139 -9.35 3.22 9.13
CA ILE A 139 -10.58 2.58 9.60
C ILE A 139 -10.35 1.08 9.65
N PRO A 140 -10.65 0.38 10.75
CA PRO A 140 -10.50 -1.07 10.81
C PRO A 140 -11.42 -1.74 9.78
N LYS A 141 -10.87 -2.62 8.94
CA LYS A 141 -11.66 -3.40 7.98
C LYS A 141 -11.95 -4.79 8.58
N PRO A 142 -13.19 -5.07 8.99
CA PRO A 142 -13.53 -6.39 9.52
C PRO A 142 -13.44 -7.44 8.41
N LYS A 143 -13.16 -8.69 8.81
CA LYS A 143 -13.20 -9.83 7.90
C LYS A 143 -14.65 -10.25 7.73
N THR A 144 -15.15 -10.22 6.49
CA THR A 144 -16.50 -10.69 6.17
C THR A 144 -16.56 -12.22 6.33
N GLY A 145 -17.65 -12.70 6.93
CA GLY A 145 -18.01 -14.12 6.97
C GLY A 145 -19.47 -14.30 6.57
N GLY A 146 -19.93 -15.54 6.47
CA GLY A 146 -21.29 -15.87 6.02
C GLY A 146 -21.27 -16.89 4.89
N ARG A 147 -22.33 -16.95 4.09
CA ARG A 147 -22.38 -17.79 2.89
C ARG A 147 -21.34 -17.33 1.87
N VAL A 148 -20.67 -18.28 1.23
CA VAL A 148 -19.59 -18.01 0.28
C VAL A 148 -20.19 -17.59 -1.07
N SER A 149 -20.07 -16.31 -1.43
CA SER A 149 -20.43 -15.83 -2.78
C SER A 149 -19.25 -15.92 -3.76
N VAL A 150 -18.02 -15.80 -3.27
CA VAL A 150 -16.79 -15.86 -4.08
C VAL A 150 -15.81 -16.78 -3.38
N HIS A 151 -15.34 -17.80 -4.10
CA HIS A 151 -14.34 -18.75 -3.62
C HIS A 151 -12.94 -18.10 -3.59
N GLY A 152 -12.00 -18.72 -2.88
CA GLY A 152 -10.60 -18.25 -2.90
C GLY A 152 -10.30 -17.03 -2.03
N ILE A 153 -11.28 -16.43 -1.35
CA ILE A 153 -11.09 -15.24 -0.49
C ILE A 153 -11.17 -15.65 0.99
N GLY A 154 -10.16 -15.27 1.78
CA GLY A 154 -10.19 -15.45 3.23
C GLY A 154 -8.80 -15.54 3.86
N GLY A 155 -8.74 -15.40 5.19
CA GLY A 155 -7.48 -15.33 5.91
C GLY A 155 -6.86 -13.93 5.80
N GLY A 156 -5.59 -13.84 5.43
CA GLY A 156 -4.87 -12.58 5.23
C GLY A 156 -4.50 -11.82 6.51
N ASN A 157 -3.54 -10.91 6.39
CA ASN A 157 -3.20 -9.99 7.47
C ASN A 157 -4.39 -9.04 7.73
N LYS A 158 -4.55 -8.57 8.97
CA LYS A 158 -5.55 -7.53 9.30
C LYS A 158 -5.16 -6.25 8.55
N GLN A 159 -6.16 -5.58 7.97
CA GLN A 159 -5.98 -4.37 7.19
C GLN A 159 -6.84 -3.25 7.74
N CYS A 160 -6.35 -2.01 7.62
CA CYS A 160 -7.16 -0.82 7.83
C CYS A 160 -7.41 -0.14 6.49
N TYR A 161 -8.66 0.26 6.26
CA TYR A 161 -9.08 1.02 5.11
C TYR A 161 -8.75 2.50 5.30
N ARG A 162 -8.23 3.14 4.25
CA ARG A 162 -8.04 4.59 4.20
C ARG A 162 -9.00 5.16 3.16
N MET A 163 -9.81 6.12 3.60
CA MET A 163 -10.77 6.80 2.73
C MET A 163 -10.01 7.65 1.71
N ILE A 164 -10.12 7.32 0.43
CA ILE A 164 -9.60 8.15 -0.67
C ILE A 164 -10.69 9.07 -1.14
N ASP A 165 -10.31 10.31 -1.44
CA ASP A 165 -11.11 11.19 -2.26
C ASP A 165 -10.78 10.98 -3.75
N PHE A 166 -11.72 10.36 -4.48
CA PHE A 166 -11.58 10.15 -5.93
C PHE A 166 -12.03 11.35 -6.75
N GLN A 167 -12.66 12.35 -6.12
CA GLN A 167 -13.12 13.56 -6.77
C GLN A 167 -12.08 14.66 -6.52
N ARG A 168 -11.16 14.84 -7.47
CA ARG A 168 -10.09 15.84 -7.34
C ARG A 168 -10.66 17.24 -7.24
N LEU A 169 -11.57 17.60 -8.15
CA LEU A 169 -12.28 18.87 -8.14
C LEU A 169 -13.43 18.83 -7.12
N ARG A 170 -13.12 19.30 -5.92
CA ARG A 170 -14.09 19.55 -4.86
C ARG A 170 -13.74 20.88 -4.25
N TYR A 171 -14.48 21.94 -4.52
CA TYR A 171 -14.15 23.25 -3.96
C TYR A 171 -14.24 23.21 -2.41
N PRO A 172 -13.28 23.80 -1.68
CA PRO A 172 -13.30 23.83 -0.23
C PRO A 172 -14.41 24.74 0.32
N ASP A 173 -14.64 25.87 -0.36
CA ASP A 173 -15.74 26.79 -0.10
C ASP A 173 -16.71 26.77 -1.29
N ALA A 174 -18.01 26.87 -1.02
CA ALA A 174 -19.04 26.81 -2.06
C ALA A 174 -19.18 28.12 -2.86
N ALA A 175 -18.53 29.19 -2.41
CA ALA A 175 -18.74 30.55 -2.93
C ALA A 175 -17.94 30.85 -4.20
N ASP A 176 -16.70 30.36 -4.31
CA ASP A 176 -15.80 30.73 -5.43
C ASP A 176 -15.23 29.48 -6.14
N PRO A 177 -15.56 29.27 -7.44
CA PRO A 177 -14.97 28.21 -8.25
C PRO A 177 -13.56 28.63 -8.73
N SER A 178 -12.65 28.85 -7.79
CA SER A 178 -11.25 29.16 -8.09
C SER A 178 -10.42 27.88 -8.23
N PRO A 179 -9.43 27.85 -9.13
CA PRO A 179 -8.41 26.79 -9.12
C PRO A 179 -7.67 26.85 -7.78
N PHE A 180 -7.43 25.68 -7.18
CA PHE A 180 -6.72 25.61 -5.92
C PHE A 180 -5.51 24.69 -6.03
N GLU A 181 -4.49 25.04 -5.26
CA GLU A 181 -3.24 24.30 -5.14
C GLU A 181 -3.25 23.52 -3.83
N GLU A 182 -2.68 22.32 -3.85
CA GLU A 182 -2.52 21.52 -2.65
C GLU A 182 -1.07 21.08 -2.50
N LYS A 183 -0.57 20.99 -1.26
CA LYS A 183 0.77 20.51 -0.98
C LYS A 183 0.76 19.02 -0.63
N VAL A 184 1.63 18.24 -1.27
CA VAL A 184 1.84 16.84 -0.95
C VAL A 184 2.65 16.76 0.35
N LEU A 185 2.08 16.15 1.38
CA LEU A 185 2.75 15.99 2.67
C LEU A 185 3.57 14.71 2.74
N LEU A 186 3.00 13.59 2.29
CA LEU A 186 3.66 12.29 2.34
C LEU A 186 3.07 11.33 1.31
N VAL A 187 3.90 10.46 0.77
CA VAL A 187 3.48 9.31 -0.07
C VAL A 187 3.65 8.03 0.72
N ARG A 188 2.62 7.17 0.75
CA ARG A 188 2.59 5.97 1.58
C ARG A 188 2.05 4.76 0.84
N TYR A 189 2.50 3.59 1.28
CA TYR A 189 1.91 2.31 0.91
C TYR A 189 0.48 2.13 1.46
N ASP A 190 -0.41 1.57 0.64
CA ASP A 190 -1.76 1.19 1.03
C ASP A 190 -2.04 -0.30 0.83
N PRO A 191 -2.50 -1.05 1.85
CA PRO A 191 -2.77 -2.48 1.71
C PRO A 191 -4.08 -2.81 0.99
N CYS A 192 -4.96 -1.82 0.76
CA CYS A 192 -6.27 -2.04 0.14
C CYS A 192 -6.26 -1.91 -1.39
N ARG A 193 -5.15 -1.44 -1.99
CA ARG A 193 -4.98 -1.24 -3.44
C ARG A 193 -3.53 -1.50 -3.85
N SER A 194 -3.26 -1.54 -5.15
CA SER A 194 -1.91 -1.74 -5.66
C SER A 194 -1.08 -0.45 -5.71
N GLY A 195 -1.71 0.68 -6.07
CA GLY A 195 -1.03 1.99 -6.16
C GLY A 195 -0.73 2.60 -4.79
N HIS A 196 0.25 3.50 -4.73
CA HIS A 196 0.53 4.29 -3.54
C HIS A 196 -0.46 5.44 -3.38
N ILE A 197 -0.53 5.97 -2.16
CA ILE A 197 -1.44 7.06 -1.81
C ILE A 197 -0.64 8.25 -1.31
N ALA A 198 -1.10 9.44 -1.65
CA ALA A 198 -0.52 10.67 -1.16
C ALA A 198 -1.46 11.31 -0.15
N LEU A 199 -0.93 11.75 0.99
CA LEU A 199 -1.64 12.68 1.87
C LEU A 199 -1.38 14.07 1.35
N VAL A 200 -2.45 14.77 1.04
CA VAL A 200 -2.40 16.10 0.46
C VAL A 200 -3.13 17.06 1.39
N ALA A 201 -2.55 18.25 1.55
CA ALA A 201 -3.10 19.33 2.34
C ALA A 201 -3.40 20.52 1.43
N GLY A 202 -4.67 20.90 1.34
CA GLY A 202 -5.05 22.25 0.94
C GLY A 202 -5.09 23.15 2.17
N GLU A 203 -5.56 24.39 1.98
CA GLU A 203 -5.61 25.39 3.06
C GLU A 203 -6.41 24.92 4.28
N LYS A 204 -7.66 24.48 4.08
CA LYS A 204 -8.59 24.13 5.17
C LYS A 204 -8.76 22.64 5.42
N ARG A 205 -8.25 21.77 4.53
CA ARG A 205 -8.53 20.32 4.58
C ARG A 205 -7.34 19.46 4.16
N LYS A 206 -7.32 18.25 4.70
CA LYS A 206 -6.37 17.20 4.33
C LYS A 206 -7.13 15.98 3.79
N ARG A 207 -6.63 15.37 2.73
CA ARG A 207 -7.25 14.21 2.09
C ARG A 207 -6.23 13.26 1.51
N TRP A 208 -6.60 11.99 1.43
CA TRP A 208 -5.86 10.96 0.70
C TRP A 208 -6.30 10.96 -0.75
N ILE A 209 -5.32 11.00 -1.65
CA ILE A 209 -5.51 10.80 -3.09
C ILE A 209 -4.64 9.62 -3.56
N ILE A 210 -4.85 9.17 -4.80
CA ILE A 210 -3.92 8.24 -5.46
C ILE A 210 -2.68 9.02 -5.87
N ALA A 211 -1.49 8.50 -5.55
CA ALA A 211 -0.23 9.11 -5.95
C ALA A 211 0.10 8.78 -7.42
N THR A 212 0.61 9.77 -8.14
CA THR A 212 1.21 9.59 -9.48
C THR A 212 2.64 9.06 -9.37
N GLU A 213 3.22 8.64 -10.50
CA GLU A 213 4.54 8.00 -10.57
C GLU A 213 5.66 8.82 -9.92
N ASN A 214 5.77 10.10 -10.29
CA ASN A 214 6.87 10.99 -9.88
C ASN A 214 6.53 11.87 -8.67
N MET A 215 5.46 11.57 -7.92
CA MET A 215 5.01 12.40 -6.81
C MET A 215 5.89 12.23 -5.57
N VAL A 216 6.45 13.32 -5.07
CA VAL A 216 7.31 13.38 -3.89
C VAL A 216 6.65 14.24 -2.79
N ALA A 217 7.09 14.05 -1.54
CA ALA A 217 6.67 14.90 -0.44
C ALA A 217 7.26 16.31 -0.60
N GLY A 218 6.42 17.34 -0.53
CA GLY A 218 6.80 18.74 -0.75
C GLY A 218 6.19 19.36 -2.01
N ASP A 219 5.82 18.52 -2.99
CA ASP A 219 5.30 18.96 -4.28
C ASP A 219 3.98 19.73 -4.15
N ILE A 220 3.79 20.70 -5.04
CA ILE A 220 2.56 21.48 -5.16
C ILE A 220 1.79 20.97 -6.38
N ILE A 221 0.58 20.48 -6.15
CA ILE A 221 -0.31 19.97 -7.20
C ILE A 221 -1.45 20.95 -7.45
N LYS A 222 -1.78 21.18 -8.71
CA LYS A 222 -2.83 22.11 -9.12
C LYS A 222 -4.09 21.36 -9.50
N THR A 223 -5.24 21.88 -9.07
CA THR A 223 -6.55 21.37 -9.50
C THR A 223 -7.37 22.52 -10.05
N SER A 224 -7.78 22.44 -11.31
CA SER A 224 -8.67 23.43 -11.92
C SER A 224 -9.82 22.75 -12.67
N GLY A 225 -10.99 23.39 -12.65
CA GLY A 225 -12.17 22.96 -13.42
C GLY A 225 -12.40 23.78 -14.69
N LYS A 226 -11.51 24.73 -15.00
CA LYS A 226 -11.69 25.66 -16.11
C LYS A 226 -11.19 25.04 -17.42
N ILE A 227 -12.01 25.13 -18.46
CA ILE A 227 -11.62 24.79 -19.83
C ILE A 227 -11.20 26.08 -20.52
N GLU A 228 -9.91 26.23 -20.76
CA GLU A 228 -9.36 27.37 -21.48
C GLU A 228 -9.37 27.13 -22.99
N ARG A 229 -9.32 28.22 -23.78
CA ARG A 229 -9.27 28.13 -25.25
C ARG A 229 -7.98 27.47 -25.74
N MET A 230 -6.88 27.69 -25.01
CA MET A 230 -5.59 27.08 -25.29
C MET A 230 -5.36 25.88 -24.35
N ALA A 231 -4.62 24.89 -24.84
CA ALA A 231 -4.28 23.72 -24.04
C ALA A 231 -3.28 24.10 -22.94
N VAL A 232 -3.47 23.54 -21.74
CA VAL A 232 -2.60 23.79 -20.59
C VAL A 232 -1.44 22.79 -20.60
N SER A 233 -0.22 23.27 -20.39
CA SER A 233 0.93 22.42 -20.09
C SER A 233 0.84 21.96 -18.63
N ALA A 234 0.36 20.74 -18.42
CA ALA A 234 0.12 20.18 -17.09
C ALA A 234 1.30 19.35 -16.60
N ASN A 235 1.62 19.46 -15.31
CA ASN A 235 2.63 18.63 -14.66
C ASN A 235 2.00 17.32 -14.15
N ASP A 236 2.84 16.33 -13.84
CA ASP A 236 2.39 15.08 -13.23
C ASP A 236 1.72 15.33 -11.87
N GLY A 237 0.52 14.77 -11.68
CA GLY A 237 -0.25 14.95 -10.43
C GLY A 237 -1.25 16.11 -10.45
N ASP A 238 -1.14 17.01 -11.43
CA ASP A 238 -2.15 18.03 -11.66
C ASP A 238 -3.45 17.41 -12.19
N SER A 239 -4.57 18.05 -11.88
CA SER A 239 -5.89 17.59 -12.33
C SER A 239 -6.66 18.69 -13.04
N TYR A 240 -7.06 18.38 -14.27
CA TYR A 240 -7.73 19.27 -15.19
C TYR A 240 -8.92 18.56 -15.85
N PRO A 241 -9.90 19.31 -16.40
CA PRO A 241 -10.88 18.74 -17.30
C PRO A 241 -10.18 18.23 -18.57
N VAL A 242 -10.67 17.13 -19.14
CA VAL A 242 -10.07 16.52 -20.34
C VAL A 242 -10.05 17.50 -21.53
N GLY A 243 -11.03 18.42 -21.59
CA GLY A 243 -11.09 19.49 -22.57
C GLY A 243 -9.92 20.48 -22.52
N ALA A 244 -9.26 20.67 -21.37
CA ALA A 244 -8.13 21.59 -21.22
C ALA A 244 -6.77 20.96 -21.58
N LEU A 245 -6.68 19.63 -21.62
CA LEU A 245 -5.42 18.91 -21.83
C LEU A 245 -5.03 18.80 -23.31
N PRO A 246 -3.74 18.87 -23.68
CA PRO A 246 -3.32 18.60 -25.05
C PRO A 246 -3.57 17.13 -25.45
N LEU A 247 -3.72 16.90 -26.76
CA LEU A 247 -3.85 15.54 -27.30
C LEU A 247 -2.55 14.74 -27.05
N GLY A 248 -2.67 13.42 -26.89
CA GLY A 248 -1.55 12.55 -26.58
C GLY A 248 -1.12 12.55 -25.11
N THR A 249 -1.74 13.36 -24.25
CA THR A 249 -1.44 13.38 -22.81
C THR A 249 -1.74 12.05 -22.13
N LEU A 250 -0.84 11.64 -21.24
CA LEU A 250 -1.04 10.51 -20.35
C LEU A 250 -1.92 10.94 -19.18
N ILE A 251 -3.00 10.19 -18.94
CA ILE A 251 -3.96 10.49 -17.90
C ILE A 251 -4.27 9.26 -17.05
N ASN A 252 -4.66 9.51 -15.81
CA ASN A 252 -5.18 8.53 -14.86
C ASN A 252 -6.39 9.09 -14.10
N ASN A 253 -7.02 8.26 -13.27
CA ASN A 253 -8.16 8.65 -12.43
C ASN A 253 -9.28 9.37 -13.21
N LEU A 254 -9.73 8.76 -14.30
CA LEU A 254 -10.73 9.34 -15.19
C LEU A 254 -12.15 9.18 -14.64
N GLU A 255 -12.93 10.26 -14.70
CA GLU A 255 -14.37 10.28 -14.43
C GLU A 255 -15.19 9.74 -15.61
N SER A 256 -16.34 9.11 -15.34
CA SER A 256 -17.25 8.67 -16.41
C SER A 256 -18.20 9.77 -16.86
N HIS A 257 -18.65 10.57 -15.90
CA HIS A 257 -19.49 11.75 -16.06
C HIS A 257 -18.95 12.82 -15.10
N PRO A 258 -19.13 14.11 -15.41
CA PRO A 258 -18.58 15.19 -14.59
C PRO A 258 -19.07 15.08 -13.14
N GLY A 259 -18.14 15.11 -12.18
CA GLY A 259 -18.47 15.12 -10.75
C GLY A 259 -18.84 13.75 -10.15
N LYS A 260 -18.88 12.67 -10.94
CA LYS A 260 -19.09 11.30 -10.42
C LYS A 260 -17.87 10.75 -9.68
N GLY A 261 -16.72 11.42 -9.80
CA GLY A 261 -15.44 10.98 -9.27
C GLY A 261 -14.77 9.91 -10.14
N ALA A 262 -13.46 9.74 -9.93
CA ALA A 262 -12.63 8.84 -10.72
C ALA A 262 -13.06 7.36 -10.57
N GLN A 263 -13.39 6.73 -11.70
CA GLN A 263 -13.78 5.32 -11.76
C GLN A 263 -12.77 4.47 -12.52
N TYR A 264 -12.19 5.03 -13.58
CA TYR A 264 -11.26 4.34 -14.47
C TYR A 264 -9.80 4.67 -14.14
N ILE A 265 -8.88 3.77 -14.54
CA ILE A 265 -7.42 3.99 -14.52
C ILE A 265 -6.90 4.35 -13.11
N ARG A 266 -7.17 3.46 -12.14
CA ARG A 266 -6.79 3.64 -10.72
C ARG A 266 -5.73 2.67 -10.21
N ALA A 267 -5.37 1.67 -11.02
CA ALA A 267 -4.45 0.62 -10.62
C ALA A 267 -2.99 1.06 -10.79
N ALA A 268 -2.10 0.48 -9.99
CA ALA A 268 -0.66 0.75 -10.05
C ALA A 268 -0.10 0.68 -11.48
N GLY A 269 0.70 1.68 -11.87
CA GLY A 269 1.33 1.76 -13.18
C GLY A 269 0.39 1.98 -14.38
N THR A 270 -0.92 2.08 -14.17
CA THR A 270 -1.87 2.27 -15.28
C THR A 270 -1.91 3.72 -15.75
N CYS A 271 -2.12 3.88 -17.05
CA CYS A 271 -2.37 5.16 -17.70
C CYS A 271 -3.28 4.95 -18.92
N GLY A 272 -3.98 6.00 -19.29
CA GLY A 272 -4.71 6.12 -20.55
C GLY A 272 -4.14 7.28 -21.36
N VAL A 273 -4.54 7.35 -22.62
CA VAL A 273 -4.08 8.38 -23.55
C VAL A 273 -5.27 9.13 -24.11
N LEU A 274 -5.20 10.46 -24.11
CA LEU A 274 -6.18 11.30 -24.79
C LEU A 274 -5.93 11.27 -26.30
N LEU A 275 -6.86 10.72 -27.08
CA LEU A 275 -6.67 10.54 -28.53
C LEU A 275 -7.10 11.77 -29.33
N ARG A 276 -8.37 12.18 -29.17
CA ARG A 276 -8.98 13.28 -29.93
C ARG A 276 -10.15 13.88 -29.19
N LYS A 277 -10.51 15.11 -29.56
CA LYS A 277 -11.68 15.85 -29.08
C LYS A 277 -12.62 16.11 -30.26
N VAL A 278 -13.91 15.90 -30.05
CA VAL A 278 -14.96 16.05 -31.06
C VAL A 278 -16.21 16.61 -30.40
N SER A 279 -16.66 17.77 -30.85
CA SER A 279 -17.97 18.34 -30.49
C SER A 279 -18.25 18.37 -28.98
N GLY A 280 -17.30 18.83 -28.16
CA GLY A 280 -17.46 18.89 -26.70
C GLY A 280 -17.24 17.57 -25.97
N THR A 281 -16.72 16.55 -26.67
CA THR A 281 -16.46 15.21 -26.13
C THR A 281 -15.02 14.79 -26.42
N ALA A 282 -14.44 14.04 -25.49
CA ALA A 282 -13.10 13.51 -25.59
C ALA A 282 -13.12 12.00 -25.75
N ILE A 283 -12.28 11.49 -26.66
CA ILE A 283 -12.06 10.06 -26.85
C ILE A 283 -10.74 9.67 -26.19
N ILE A 284 -10.83 8.71 -25.28
CA ILE A 284 -9.72 8.28 -24.43
C ILE A 284 -9.48 6.78 -24.66
N GLN A 285 -8.22 6.41 -24.79
CA GLN A 285 -7.80 5.01 -24.79
C GLN A 285 -7.55 4.52 -23.36
N LEU A 286 -8.25 3.46 -22.95
CA LEU A 286 -8.03 2.79 -21.67
C LEU A 286 -6.79 1.88 -21.71
N PRO A 287 -6.24 1.45 -20.56
CA PRO A 287 -5.15 0.47 -20.49
C PRO A 287 -5.43 -0.85 -21.23
N SER A 288 -6.71 -1.22 -21.39
CA SER A 288 -7.15 -2.40 -22.16
C SER A 288 -7.15 -2.17 -23.68
N LYS A 289 -6.65 -1.02 -24.15
CA LYS A 289 -6.74 -0.52 -25.54
C LYS A 289 -8.15 -0.22 -26.04
N ARG A 290 -9.19 -0.48 -25.23
CA ARG A 290 -10.57 -0.09 -25.54
C ARG A 290 -10.69 1.44 -25.48
N GLN A 291 -11.37 2.01 -26.46
CA GLN A 291 -11.66 3.44 -26.50
C GLN A 291 -12.99 3.75 -25.79
N ILE A 292 -13.05 4.88 -25.10
CA ILE A 292 -14.27 5.41 -24.50
C ILE A 292 -14.45 6.88 -24.87
N GLN A 293 -15.70 7.31 -25.00
CA GLN A 293 -16.07 8.71 -25.27
C GLN A 293 -16.71 9.30 -24.01
N VAL A 294 -16.19 10.43 -23.57
CA VAL A 294 -16.54 11.11 -22.31
C VAL A 294 -16.72 12.60 -22.60
N LEU A 295 -17.47 13.34 -21.78
CA LEU A 295 -17.58 14.80 -21.90
C LEU A 295 -16.24 15.49 -21.62
N GLU A 296 -15.95 16.59 -22.31
CA GLU A 296 -14.74 17.39 -22.10
C GLU A 296 -14.62 17.97 -20.69
N THR A 297 -15.75 18.15 -20.01
CA THR A 297 -15.86 18.64 -18.63
C THR A 297 -15.51 17.61 -17.57
N CYS A 298 -15.32 16.34 -17.92
CA CYS A 298 -14.91 15.32 -16.96
C CYS A 298 -13.48 15.55 -16.50
N MET A 299 -13.23 15.34 -15.21
CA MET A 299 -11.90 15.51 -14.64
C MET A 299 -11.01 14.29 -14.91
N ALA A 300 -9.73 14.56 -15.13
CA ALA A 300 -8.67 13.55 -15.13
C ALA A 300 -7.45 14.09 -14.38
N THR A 301 -6.57 13.20 -13.93
CA THR A 301 -5.26 13.56 -13.38
C THR A 301 -4.18 13.21 -14.40
N VAL A 302 -3.22 14.10 -14.59
CA VAL A 302 -2.13 13.92 -15.56
C VAL A 302 -1.06 13.00 -14.99
N GLY A 303 -0.50 12.16 -15.87
CA GLY A 303 0.57 11.23 -15.57
C GLY A 303 0.10 9.79 -15.34
N ARG A 304 1.02 8.94 -14.89
CA ARG A 304 0.80 7.52 -14.61
C ARG A 304 0.57 7.29 -13.12
N VAL A 305 -0.15 6.24 -12.75
CA VAL A 305 -0.32 5.87 -11.33
C VAL A 305 0.99 5.32 -10.78
N SER A 306 1.33 5.68 -9.54
CA SER A 306 2.49 5.16 -8.80
C SER A 306 2.61 3.64 -8.75
N ASN A 307 3.81 3.17 -8.38
CA ASN A 307 4.16 1.75 -8.25
C ASN A 307 4.14 0.99 -9.59
N VAL A 308 4.91 1.48 -10.58
CA VAL A 308 4.93 0.93 -11.94
C VAL A 308 5.39 -0.53 -11.98
N GLU A 309 6.37 -0.88 -11.16
CA GLU A 309 6.95 -2.23 -11.09
C GLU A 309 6.06 -3.26 -10.38
N HIS A 310 4.83 -2.90 -10.01
CA HIS A 310 3.92 -3.81 -9.31
C HIS A 310 3.71 -5.14 -10.05
N ASN A 311 3.73 -5.12 -11.39
CA ASN A 311 3.56 -6.32 -12.23
C ASN A 311 4.77 -7.27 -12.18
N GLN A 312 5.98 -6.75 -11.97
CA GLN A 312 7.21 -7.53 -11.93
C GLN A 312 7.47 -8.18 -10.55
N ARG A 313 6.56 -7.97 -9.60
CA ARG A 313 6.71 -8.44 -8.23
C ARG A 313 6.56 -9.97 -8.13
N ASN A 314 7.66 -10.64 -7.79
CA ASN A 314 7.66 -12.07 -7.49
C ASN A 314 7.17 -12.39 -6.07
N LEU A 315 6.23 -13.33 -5.95
CA LEU A 315 5.68 -13.74 -4.65
C LEU A 315 6.61 -14.67 -3.87
N GLY A 316 7.41 -15.48 -4.56
CA GLY A 316 8.42 -16.39 -4.01
C GLY A 316 7.84 -17.64 -3.33
N LYS A 317 6.92 -17.47 -2.37
CA LYS A 317 6.33 -18.59 -1.61
C LYS A 317 4.81 -18.51 -1.51
N ALA A 318 4.15 -19.67 -1.43
CA ALA A 318 2.70 -19.78 -1.26
C ALA A 318 2.18 -19.04 0.00
N GLY A 319 2.98 -18.97 1.06
CA GLY A 319 2.63 -18.23 2.28
C GLY A 319 2.36 -16.73 2.05
N ARG A 320 3.04 -16.10 1.08
CA ARG A 320 2.81 -14.69 0.74
C ARG A 320 1.41 -14.47 0.12
N ASN A 321 0.91 -15.43 -0.66
CA ASN A 321 -0.48 -15.43 -1.14
C ASN A 321 -1.48 -15.54 0.02
N ARG A 322 -1.17 -16.37 1.02
CA ARG A 322 -2.01 -16.49 2.23
C ARG A 322 -2.04 -15.18 3.03
N TRP A 323 -0.93 -14.45 3.11
CA TRP A 323 -0.87 -13.13 3.75
C TRP A 323 -1.69 -12.07 3.02
N LEU A 324 -1.80 -12.17 1.69
CA LEU A 324 -2.67 -11.32 0.86
C LEU A 324 -4.17 -11.67 0.98
N GLY A 325 -4.51 -12.75 1.69
CA GLY A 325 -5.90 -13.19 1.85
C GLY A 325 -6.45 -14.01 0.69
N LYS A 326 -5.55 -14.59 -0.13
CA LYS A 326 -5.91 -15.51 -1.22
C LYS A 326 -5.75 -16.96 -0.74
N ARG A 327 -6.82 -17.75 -0.82
CA ARG A 327 -6.85 -19.20 -0.54
C ARG A 327 -6.42 -19.98 -1.79
N PRO A 328 -5.91 -21.21 -1.65
CA PRO A 328 -5.66 -22.07 -2.81
C PRO A 328 -6.98 -22.40 -3.53
N ASP A 329 -6.86 -22.68 -4.82
CA ASP A 329 -7.96 -23.14 -5.65
C ASP A 329 -8.39 -24.56 -5.25
N SER A 330 -9.57 -24.98 -5.73
CA SER A 330 -10.08 -26.32 -5.50
C SER A 330 -9.19 -27.38 -6.17
N GLY A 331 -9.00 -28.51 -5.51
CA GLY A 331 -8.36 -29.70 -6.10
C GLY A 331 -9.27 -30.49 -7.04
N LEU A 332 -10.54 -30.08 -7.20
CA LEU A 332 -11.48 -30.72 -8.11
C LEU A 332 -11.01 -30.54 -9.56
N TRP A 333 -10.68 -31.65 -10.20
CA TRP A 333 -10.38 -31.66 -11.61
C TRP A 333 -11.66 -31.49 -12.44
N GLN A 334 -11.60 -30.63 -13.47
CA GLN A 334 -12.70 -30.37 -14.41
C GLN A 334 -12.18 -30.47 -15.84
N ARG A 335 -12.94 -31.13 -16.73
CA ARG A 335 -12.64 -31.15 -18.17
C ARG A 335 -12.79 -29.74 -18.75
N LYS A 336 -11.81 -29.31 -19.55
CA LYS A 336 -11.89 -28.05 -20.30
C LYS A 336 -13.01 -28.16 -21.35
N GLY A 337 -13.88 -27.15 -21.40
CA GLY A 337 -14.93 -27.03 -22.42
C GLY A 337 -14.51 -26.17 -23.62
N GLY A 338 -15.44 -25.90 -24.54
CA GLY A 338 -15.18 -25.09 -25.74
C GLY A 338 -14.84 -23.61 -25.50
N TRP A 339 -15.06 -23.13 -24.26
CA TRP A 339 -14.62 -21.81 -23.80
C TRP A 339 -13.09 -21.72 -23.65
N ALA A 340 -12.41 -22.85 -23.42
CA ALA A 340 -10.96 -22.91 -23.33
C ALA A 340 -10.31 -22.71 -24.70
N GLY A 341 -9.03 -22.34 -24.70
CA GLY A 341 -8.25 -22.04 -25.90
C GLY A 341 -8.18 -20.54 -26.22
N ARG A 342 -7.19 -20.17 -27.03
CA ARG A 342 -6.96 -18.78 -27.43
C ARG A 342 -8.11 -18.29 -28.30
N LYS A 343 -8.76 -17.19 -27.90
CA LYS A 343 -9.81 -16.53 -28.69
C LYS A 343 -9.27 -15.20 -29.21
N ILE A 344 -9.07 -15.10 -30.52
CA ILE A 344 -8.71 -13.83 -31.17
C ILE A 344 -10.02 -13.12 -31.49
N ARG A 345 -10.31 -12.04 -30.75
CA ARG A 345 -11.50 -11.22 -30.93
C ARG A 345 -11.08 -9.83 -31.43
N PRO A 346 -11.86 -9.19 -32.31
CA PRO A 346 -11.64 -7.80 -32.65
C PRO A 346 -11.81 -6.92 -31.41
N LEU A 347 -11.26 -5.71 -31.46
CA LEU A 347 -11.47 -4.74 -30.37
C LEU A 347 -12.96 -4.40 -30.28
N PRO A 348 -13.53 -4.36 -29.06
CA PRO A 348 -14.92 -3.96 -28.89
C PRO A 348 -15.10 -2.50 -29.31
N ALA A 349 -16.31 -2.18 -29.77
CA ALA A 349 -16.68 -0.82 -30.14
C ALA A 349 -16.47 0.20 -28.99
N ILE A 350 -16.32 1.46 -29.40
CA ILE A 350 -16.15 2.60 -28.49
C ILE A 350 -17.33 2.65 -27.53
N LYS A 351 -17.06 2.76 -26.23
CA LYS A 351 -18.11 2.94 -25.22
C LYS A 351 -18.37 4.44 -25.05
N SER A 352 -19.55 4.92 -25.43
CA SER A 352 -19.95 6.32 -25.23
C SER A 352 -20.72 6.51 -23.93
N TYR A 353 -20.41 7.60 -23.21
CA TYR A 353 -21.14 8.09 -22.03
C TYR A 353 -21.90 9.40 -22.32
N VAL A 354 -21.95 9.80 -23.58
CA VAL A 354 -22.60 11.03 -24.02
C VAL A 354 -24.03 10.68 -24.40
N ASN A 355 -24.99 11.30 -23.74
CA ASN A 355 -26.38 11.24 -24.16
C ASN A 355 -26.54 12.23 -25.31
N LEU A 356 -26.77 11.75 -26.52
CA LEU A 356 -27.11 12.63 -27.64
C LEU A 356 -28.46 13.29 -27.32
N PRO A 357 -28.61 14.61 -27.56
CA PRO A 357 -29.94 15.20 -27.51
C PRO A 357 -30.81 14.46 -28.53
N VAL A 358 -31.96 13.95 -28.09
CA VAL A 358 -32.96 13.40 -29.00
C VAL A 358 -33.37 14.55 -29.93
N PRO A 359 -33.33 14.39 -31.25
CA PRO A 359 -33.82 15.45 -32.14
C PRO A 359 -35.25 15.76 -31.74
N ALA A 360 -35.54 17.03 -31.44
CA ALA A 360 -36.90 17.48 -31.26
C ALA A 360 -37.65 17.09 -32.54
N SER A 361 -38.68 16.24 -32.42
CA SER A 361 -39.59 15.98 -33.52
C SER A 361 -40.14 17.33 -33.98
N GLU A 362 -39.78 17.74 -35.19
CA GLU A 362 -40.32 18.93 -35.85
C GLU A 362 -41.85 18.85 -35.79
N GLY A 363 -42.46 19.85 -35.16
CA GLY A 363 -43.90 19.97 -34.95
C GLY A 363 -44.35 21.39 -35.24
#